data_AF-A0A7Y2GU65-F1
#
_entry.id   AF-A0A7Y2GU65-F1
#
_cell.length_a   1.000
_cell.length_b   1.000
_cell.length_c   1.000
_cell.angle_alpha   90.00
_cell.angle_beta   90.00
_cell.angle_gamma   90.00
#
_symmetry.space_group_name_H-M   'P 1'
#
loop_
_entity.id
_entity.type
_entity.pdbx_description
1 polymer ?
#
loop_
_entity_poly.entity_id
_entity_poly.type
_entity_poly.pdbx_seq_one_letter_code
_entity_poly.pdbx_strand_id
1 'polypeptide(L)'
;MEPEAMEQRWIMLEKAGVTADVIEAQKDLYEKEGLDGMRRSLLENNLAGIKTKLEEDKNAYIKYIGIARAYAELKDKEKTLEYLNKAYQQREVHLVELKSDRKFDLLNNEPEFQELLKKIGFPE
;
A
#
# COMPACT_ATOMS: atom_id res chain seq x y z
N MET A 1 17.61 -2.71 16.56
CA MET A 1 16.88 -1.64 15.85
C MET A 1 15.38 -1.95 15.72
N GLU A 2 14.96 -3.18 15.42
CA GLU A 2 13.52 -3.51 15.24
C GLU A 2 12.62 -3.37 16.51
N PRO A 3 13.02 -3.79 17.73
CA PRO A 3 12.12 -3.73 18.89
C PRO A 3 11.82 -2.31 19.36
N GLU A 4 12.80 -1.42 19.29
CA GLU A 4 12.69 -0.01 19.71
C GLU A 4 11.77 0.79 18.77
N ALA A 5 11.80 0.50 17.46
CA ALA A 5 10.90 1.12 16.49
C ALA A 5 9.43 0.73 16.73
N MET A 6 9.19 -0.53 17.12
CA MET A 6 7.85 -1.00 17.47
C MET A 6 7.33 -0.37 18.76
N GLU A 7 8.21 -0.16 19.75
CA GLU A 7 7.89 0.54 21.00
C GLU A 7 7.38 1.96 20.76
N GLN A 8 8.10 2.72 19.95
CA GLN A 8 7.66 4.06 19.56
C GLN A 8 6.34 4.03 18.80
N ARG A 9 6.10 3.02 17.97
CA ARG A 9 4.86 2.90 17.21
C ARG A 9 3.65 2.70 18.13
N TRP A 10 3.75 1.86 19.17
CA TRP A 10 2.63 1.66 20.12
C TRP A 10 2.33 2.96 20.87
N ILE A 11 3.35 3.66 21.36
CA ILE A 11 3.21 4.97 22.02
C ILE A 11 2.52 5.98 21.09
N MET A 12 2.88 6.00 19.82
CA MET A 12 2.28 6.90 18.83
C MET A 12 0.81 6.55 18.56
N LEU A 13 0.44 5.27 18.52
CA LEU A 13 -0.95 4.86 18.35
C LEU A 13 -1.83 5.25 19.55
N GLU A 14 -1.33 5.04 20.78
CA GLU A 14 -2.03 5.45 22.00
C GLU A 14 -2.27 6.97 21.99
N LYS A 15 -1.25 7.76 21.65
CA LYS A 15 -1.36 9.22 21.51
C LYS A 15 -2.30 9.66 20.39
N ALA A 16 -2.42 8.87 19.32
CA ALA A 16 -3.36 9.11 18.24
C ALA A 16 -4.81 8.73 18.59
N GLY A 17 -5.06 8.22 19.80
CA GLY A 17 -6.39 7.83 20.26
C GLY A 17 -6.87 6.48 19.70
N VAL A 18 -5.96 5.66 19.16
CA VAL A 18 -6.28 4.29 18.79
C VAL A 18 -6.58 3.49 20.06
N THR A 19 -7.66 2.71 20.03
CA THR A 19 -8.14 2.00 21.20
C THR A 19 -7.20 0.88 21.63
N ALA A 20 -7.19 0.58 22.93
CA ALA A 20 -6.26 -0.38 23.51
C ALA A 20 -6.41 -1.79 22.89
N ASP A 21 -7.64 -2.21 22.57
CA ASP A 21 -7.93 -3.49 21.91
C ASP A 21 -7.30 -3.60 20.52
N VAL A 22 -7.30 -2.52 19.74
CA VAL A 22 -6.66 -2.48 18.41
C VAL A 22 -5.14 -2.54 18.55
N ILE A 23 -4.58 -1.88 19.56
CA ILE A 23 -3.13 -1.89 19.81
C ILE A 23 -2.69 -3.26 20.32
N GLU A 24 -3.45 -3.89 21.21
CA GLU A 24 -3.20 -5.24 21.72
C GLU A 24 -3.28 -6.27 20.60
N ALA A 25 -4.28 -6.20 19.73
CA ALA A 25 -4.36 -7.08 18.55
C ALA A 25 -3.13 -6.95 17.62
N GLN A 26 -2.57 -5.75 17.46
CA GLN A 26 -1.34 -5.55 16.68
C GLN A 26 -0.10 -6.11 17.39
N LYS A 27 -0.02 -5.98 18.73
CA LYS A 27 1.07 -6.58 19.53
C LYS A 27 1.03 -8.10 19.45
N ASP A 28 -0.14 -8.71 19.65
CA ASP A 28 -0.36 -10.15 19.53
C ASP A 28 0.06 -10.68 18.16
N LEU A 29 -0.31 -9.97 17.10
CA LEU A 29 0.02 -10.36 15.74
C LEU A 29 1.53 -10.25 15.47
N TYR A 30 2.18 -9.20 15.98
CA TYR A 30 3.63 -9.05 15.90
C TYR A 30 4.36 -10.16 16.66
N GLU A 31 3.89 -10.57 17.83
CA GLU A 31 4.48 -11.67 18.59
C GLU A 31 4.32 -13.03 17.88
N LYS A 32 3.19 -13.25 17.21
CA LYS A 32 2.86 -14.51 16.53
C LYS A 32 3.50 -14.64 15.15
N GLU A 33 3.47 -13.59 14.35
CA GLU A 33 3.81 -13.62 12.93
C GLU A 33 4.96 -12.67 12.55
N GLY A 34 5.51 -11.96 13.53
CA GLY A 34 6.56 -10.98 13.31
C GLY A 34 6.07 -9.74 12.56
N LEU A 35 7.05 -8.91 12.16
CA LEU A 35 6.80 -7.67 11.45
C LEU A 35 6.08 -7.89 10.11
N ASP A 36 6.45 -8.94 9.39
CA ASP A 36 5.92 -9.21 8.05
C ASP A 36 4.44 -9.60 8.08
N GLY A 37 4.03 -10.49 9.00
CA GLY A 37 2.62 -10.86 9.17
C GLY A 37 1.76 -9.69 9.64
N MET A 38 2.27 -8.93 10.62
CA MET A 38 1.59 -7.70 11.07
C MET A 38 1.47 -6.68 9.93
N ARG A 39 2.54 -6.43 9.17
CA ARG A 39 2.55 -5.49 8.05
C ARG A 39 1.54 -5.92 6.97
N ARG A 40 1.50 -7.21 6.64
CA ARG A 40 0.51 -7.77 5.71
C ARG A 40 -0.92 -7.48 6.17
N SER A 41 -1.25 -7.81 7.42
CA SER A 41 -2.60 -7.57 7.95
C SER A 41 -2.98 -6.09 7.94
N LEU A 42 -2.04 -5.20 8.27
CA LEU A 42 -2.27 -3.75 8.21
C LEU A 42 -2.57 -3.27 6.78
N LEU A 43 -1.87 -3.80 5.77
CA LEU A 43 -2.14 -3.47 4.36
C LEU A 43 -3.52 -3.96 3.93
N GLU A 44 -3.88 -5.20 4.28
CA GLU A 44 -5.18 -5.80 3.96
C GLU A 44 -6.34 -5.01 4.62
N ASN A 45 -6.19 -4.62 5.89
CA ASN A 45 -7.16 -3.80 6.61
C ASN A 45 -7.31 -2.39 5.98
N ASN A 46 -6.20 -1.75 5.61
CA ASN A 46 -6.24 -0.46 4.92
C ASN A 46 -6.95 -0.56 3.57
N LEU A 47 -6.65 -1.61 2.79
CA LEU A 47 -7.32 -1.87 1.51
C LEU A 47 -8.83 -2.10 1.69
N ALA A 48 -9.23 -2.85 2.72
CA ALA A 48 -10.63 -3.06 3.06
C ALA A 48 -11.33 -1.73 3.40
N GLY A 49 -10.72 -0.88 4.23
CA GLY A 49 -11.26 0.44 4.57
C GLY A 49 -11.42 1.36 3.36
N ILE A 50 -10.45 1.35 2.44
CA ILE A 50 -10.55 2.10 1.18
C ILE A 50 -11.70 1.56 0.31
N LYS A 51 -11.87 0.24 0.24
CA LYS A 51 -12.97 -0.38 -0.52
C LYS A 51 -14.33 0.05 0.05
N THR A 52 -14.52 -0.04 1.37
CA THR A 52 -15.77 0.41 2.03
C THR A 52 -16.04 1.88 1.71
N LYS A 53 -15.02 2.76 1.81
CA LYS A 53 -15.17 4.18 1.49
C LYS A 53 -15.62 4.42 0.05
N LEU A 54 -15.12 3.64 -0.91
CA LEU A 54 -15.53 3.73 -2.33
C LEU A 54 -16.94 3.17 -2.58
N GLU A 55 -17.38 2.19 -1.80
CA GLU A 55 -18.74 1.66 -1.85
C GLU A 55 -19.77 2.67 -1.31
N GLU A 56 -19.43 3.38 -0.24
CA GLU A 56 -20.23 4.43 0.37
C GLU A 56 -20.25 5.73 -0.46
N ASP A 57 -19.09 6.13 -1.00
CA ASP A 57 -18.95 7.30 -1.87
C ASP A 57 -18.03 6.99 -3.05
N LYS A 58 -18.64 6.79 -4.22
CA LYS A 58 -17.92 6.55 -5.48
C LYS A 58 -17.05 7.74 -5.92
N ASN A 59 -17.30 8.94 -5.39
CA ASN A 59 -16.53 10.15 -5.67
C ASN A 59 -15.50 10.44 -4.58
N ALA A 60 -15.34 9.56 -3.58
CA ALA A 60 -14.34 9.72 -2.54
C ALA A 60 -12.96 9.95 -3.17
N TYR A 61 -12.26 10.99 -2.71
CA TYR A 61 -10.89 11.21 -3.13
C TYR A 61 -9.99 10.10 -2.57
N ILE A 62 -9.46 9.28 -3.47
CA ILE A 62 -8.58 8.14 -3.18
C ILE A 62 -7.34 8.27 -4.05
N LYS A 63 -6.16 8.07 -3.45
CA LYS A 63 -4.89 8.01 -4.18
C LYS A 63 -4.63 6.57 -4.61
N TYR A 64 -4.88 6.25 -5.87
CA TYR A 64 -4.69 4.92 -6.42
C TYR A 64 -3.24 4.47 -6.41
N ILE A 65 -2.26 5.39 -6.46
CA ILE A 65 -0.85 5.01 -6.30
C ILE A 65 -0.57 4.34 -4.95
N GLY A 66 -1.26 4.76 -3.88
CA GLY A 66 -1.12 4.16 -2.56
C GLY A 66 -1.66 2.73 -2.51
N ILE A 67 -2.77 2.50 -3.21
CA ILE A 67 -3.36 1.16 -3.35
C ILE A 67 -2.44 0.25 -4.17
N ALA A 68 -1.89 0.75 -5.27
CA ALA A 68 -0.93 0.00 -6.08
C ALA A 68 0.29 -0.41 -5.25
N ARG A 69 0.85 0.50 -4.44
CA ARG A 69 1.97 0.19 -3.52
C ARG A 69 1.59 -0.91 -2.52
N ALA A 70 0.39 -0.85 -1.95
CA ALA A 70 -0.07 -1.86 -0.99
C ALA A 70 -0.17 -3.25 -1.63
N TYR A 71 -0.78 -3.36 -2.83
CA TYR A 71 -0.83 -4.64 -3.55
C TYR A 71 0.56 -5.13 -3.99
N ALA A 72 1.46 -4.22 -4.36
CA ALA A 72 2.82 -4.56 -4.72
C ALA A 72 3.61 -5.15 -3.53
N GLU A 73 3.40 -4.61 -2.33
CA GLU A 73 3.93 -5.17 -1.08
C GLU A 73 3.34 -6.56 -0.80
N LEU A 74 2.04 -6.76 -1.06
CA LEU A 74 1.35 -8.05 -0.96
C LEU A 74 1.69 -9.03 -2.10
N LYS A 75 2.54 -8.63 -3.05
CA LYS A 75 2.94 -9.42 -4.24
C LYS A 75 1.79 -9.78 -5.20
N ASP A 76 0.69 -9.03 -5.14
CA ASP A 76 -0.43 -9.17 -6.07
C ASP A 76 -0.18 -8.32 -7.32
N LYS A 77 0.41 -8.93 -8.34
CA LYS A 77 0.78 -8.24 -9.59
C LYS A 77 -0.41 -7.70 -10.35
N GLU A 78 -1.47 -8.49 -10.45
CA GLU A 78 -2.67 -8.14 -11.22
C GLU A 78 -3.33 -6.89 -10.63
N LYS A 79 -3.54 -6.88 -9.30
CA LYS A 79 -4.10 -5.71 -8.63
C LYS A 79 -3.15 -4.53 -8.65
N THR A 80 -1.84 -4.76 -8.54
CA THR A 80 -0.87 -3.67 -8.68
C THR A 80 -1.02 -2.97 -10.03
N LEU A 81 -1.05 -3.72 -11.13
CA LEU A 81 -1.22 -3.19 -12.48
C LEU A 81 -2.58 -2.50 -12.67
N GLU A 82 -3.66 -3.07 -12.16
CA GLU A 82 -4.99 -2.47 -12.19
C GLU A 82 -4.98 -1.06 -11.59
N TYR A 83 -4.43 -0.92 -10.39
CA TYR A 83 -4.41 0.36 -9.67
C TYR A 83 -3.38 1.35 -10.21
N LEU A 84 -2.27 0.88 -10.79
CA LEU A 84 -1.35 1.76 -11.54
C LEU A 84 -2.02 2.38 -12.77
N ASN A 85 -2.83 1.61 -13.50
CA ASN A 85 -3.61 2.14 -14.63
C ASN A 85 -4.66 3.16 -14.16
N LYS A 86 -5.33 2.92 -13.03
CA LYS A 86 -6.27 3.90 -12.43
C LYS A 86 -5.56 5.20 -12.02
N ALA A 87 -4.38 5.10 -11.39
CA ALA A 87 -3.56 6.26 -11.06
C ALA A 87 -3.16 7.05 -12.32
N TYR A 88 -2.86 6.35 -13.42
CA TYR A 88 -2.53 6.98 -14.71
C TYR A 88 -3.73 7.71 -15.31
N GLN A 89 -4.92 7.11 -15.29
CA GLN A 89 -6.15 7.76 -15.74
C GLN A 89 -6.46 9.04 -14.94
N GLN A 90 -6.17 9.04 -13.64
CA GLN A 90 -6.30 10.23 -12.78
C GLN A 90 -5.12 11.21 -12.86
N ARG A 91 -4.10 10.91 -13.67
CA ARG A 91 -2.89 11.74 -13.83
C ARG A 91 -2.20 12.01 -12.49
N GLU A 92 -2.15 11.01 -11.62
CA GLU A 92 -1.51 11.15 -10.31
C GLU A 92 -0.02 11.47 -10.46
N VAL A 93 0.42 12.56 -9.84
CA VAL A 93 1.80 13.07 -9.91
C VAL A 93 2.86 12.03 -9.50
N HIS A 94 2.55 11.15 -8.56
CA HIS A 94 3.50 10.17 -8.02
C HIS A 94 3.94 9.10 -9.04
N LEU A 95 3.28 9.00 -10.20
CA LEU A 95 3.71 8.11 -11.28
C LEU A 95 5.09 8.46 -11.86
N VAL A 96 5.58 9.69 -11.65
CA VAL A 96 6.94 10.08 -12.05
C VAL A 96 8.03 9.32 -11.27
N GLU A 97 7.70 8.74 -10.12
CA GLU A 97 8.63 7.99 -9.27
C GLU A 97 8.63 6.49 -9.59
N LEU A 98 7.82 6.04 -10.56
CA LEU A 98 7.48 4.63 -10.74
C LEU A 98 8.69 3.71 -10.97
N LYS A 99 9.70 4.14 -11.74
CA LYS A 99 10.95 3.39 -11.96
C LYS A 99 11.87 3.34 -10.72
N SER A 100 11.70 4.25 -9.76
CA SER A 100 12.55 4.34 -8.56
C SER A 100 11.96 3.66 -7.33
N ASP A 101 10.64 3.42 -7.33
CA ASP A 101 9.98 2.75 -6.22
C ASP A 101 10.09 1.24 -6.34
N ARG A 102 11.02 0.68 -5.56
CA ARG A 102 11.35 -0.76 -5.51
C ARG A 102 10.16 -1.67 -5.20
N LYS A 103 9.04 -1.14 -4.70
CA LYS A 103 7.83 -1.95 -4.55
C LYS A 103 7.37 -2.50 -5.89
N PHE A 104 7.60 -1.79 -6.99
CA PHE A 104 7.17 -2.18 -8.32
C PHE A 104 8.18 -3.07 -9.07
N ASP A 105 9.30 -3.43 -8.45
CA ASP A 105 10.32 -4.31 -9.06
C ASP A 105 9.72 -5.67 -9.51
N LEU A 106 8.65 -6.12 -8.84
CA LEU A 106 7.92 -7.35 -9.21
C LEU A 106 7.27 -7.29 -10.60
N LEU A 107 7.10 -6.09 -11.16
CA LEU A 107 6.45 -5.84 -12.45
C LEU A 107 7.45 -5.61 -13.59
N ASN A 108 8.75 -5.59 -13.34
CA ASN A 108 9.75 -5.22 -14.36
C ASN A 108 9.69 -6.08 -15.63
N ASN A 109 9.22 -7.33 -15.52
CA ASN A 109 9.09 -8.25 -16.66
C ASN A 109 7.65 -8.31 -17.23
N GLU A 110 6.71 -7.53 -16.70
CA GLU A 110 5.31 -7.56 -17.14
C GLU A 110 5.12 -6.63 -18.35
N PRO A 111 4.65 -7.14 -19.50
CA PRO A 111 4.44 -6.32 -20.70
C PRO A 111 3.54 -5.11 -20.45
N GLU A 112 2.48 -5.27 -19.66
CA GLU A 112 1.53 -4.21 -19.31
C GLU A 112 2.20 -3.08 -18.53
N PHE A 113 3.19 -3.40 -17.70
CA PHE A 113 3.96 -2.40 -16.96
C PHE A 113 4.85 -1.59 -17.90
N GLN A 114 5.51 -2.26 -18.84
CA GLN A 114 6.35 -1.60 -19.84
C GLN A 114 5.52 -0.65 -20.73
N GLU A 115 4.33 -1.07 -21.15
CA GLU A 115 3.42 -0.21 -21.90
C GLU A 115 2.92 0.98 -21.07
N LEU A 116 2.69 0.80 -19.78
CA LEU A 116 2.36 1.91 -18.88
C LEU A 116 3.52 2.91 -18.76
N LEU A 117 4.76 2.44 -18.61
CA LEU A 117 5.94 3.31 -18.53
C LEU A 117 6.10 4.16 -19.80
N LYS A 118 5.87 3.58 -20.97
CA LYS A 118 5.86 4.31 -22.26
C LYS A 118 4.78 5.38 -22.30
N LYS A 119 3.56 5.06 -21.85
CA LYS A 119 2.44 6.03 -21.78
C LYS A 119 2.72 7.21 -20.85
N ILE A 120 3.45 6.96 -19.75
CA ILE A 120 3.88 8.00 -18.82
C ILE A 120 5.01 8.87 -19.42
N GLY A 121 5.79 8.33 -20.35
CA GLY A 121 6.90 9.01 -21.02
C GLY A 121 8.28 8.70 -20.43
N PHE A 122 8.43 7.56 -19.74
CA PHE A 122 9.76 7.11 -19.34
C PHE A 122 10.59 6.70 -20.57
N PRO A 123 11.90 6.99 -20.60
CA PRO A 123 12.78 6.50 -21.65
C PRO A 123 12.88 4.97 -21.57
N GLU A 124 13.06 4.33 -22.72
CA GLU A 124 13.35 2.89 -22.82
C GLU A 124 14.68 2.54 -22.13
#